data_AF-D1PER6-F1
#
_entry.id   AF-D1PER6-F1
#
_cell.length_a   1.000
_cell.length_b   1.000
_cell.length_c   1.000
_cell.angle_alpha   90.00
_cell.angle_beta   90.00
_cell.angle_gamma   90.00
#
_symmetry.space_group_name_H-M   'P 1'
#
loop_
_entity.id
_entity.type
_entity.pdbx_description
1 polymer ?
#
loop_
_entity_poly.entity_id
_entity_poly.type
_entity_poly.pdbx_seq_one_letter_code
_entity_poly.pdbx_strand_id
1 'polypeptide(L)' 'MSKFKIPGVSFSLNRALGITQAKQKFARETGIPTSKAGLERKIGKIVLKALFGK' A
#
# COMPACT_ATOMS: atom_id res chain seq x y z
N MET A 1 19.01 11.59 7.41
CA MET A 1 18.99 10.32 6.66
C MET A 1 20.03 10.38 5.56
N SER A 2 21.24 9.89 5.84
CA SER A 2 22.37 9.83 4.90
C SER A 2 22.05 8.83 3.79
N LYS A 3 21.62 9.39 2.66
CA LYS A 3 21.39 8.71 1.38
C LYS A 3 22.68 8.02 0.95
N PHE A 4 22.57 6.75 0.61
CA PHE A 4 23.45 6.15 -0.39
C PHE A 4 23.65 7.17 -1.52
N LYS A 5 24.91 7.59 -1.76
CA LYS A 5 25.29 8.67 -2.69
C LYS A 5 24.99 8.36 -4.17
N ILE A 6 24.40 7.21 -4.45
CA ILE A 6 24.02 6.79 -5.79
C ILE A 6 22.61 7.35 -6.06
N PRO A 7 22.47 8.33 -6.96
CA PRO A 7 21.16 8.84 -7.33
C PRO A 7 20.30 7.71 -7.92
N GLY A 8 19.06 7.57 -7.44
CA GLY A 8 18.09 6.61 -7.98
C GLY A 8 17.97 5.27 -7.25
N VAL A 9 18.82 4.96 -6.26
CA VAL A 9 18.70 3.74 -5.46
C VAL A 9 18.49 4.05 -3.98
N SER A 10 17.30 3.71 -3.47
CA SER A 10 17.01 3.67 -2.04
C SER A 10 17.04 2.22 -1.58
N PHE A 11 18.09 1.86 -0.86
CA PHE A 11 18.16 0.55 -0.23
C PHE A 11 17.09 0.45 0.88
N SER A 12 16.32 -0.62 0.86
CA SER A 12 15.32 -0.91 1.89
C SER A 12 15.44 -2.36 2.32
N LEU A 13 15.73 -2.58 3.60
CA LEU A 13 15.78 -3.92 4.20
C LEU A 13 14.45 -4.66 4.02
N ASN A 14 13.32 -3.96 4.13
CA ASN A 14 11.99 -4.55 3.95
C ASN A 14 11.75 -5.09 2.53
N ARG A 15 12.44 -4.51 1.53
CA ARG A 15 12.40 -5.00 0.14
C ARG A 15 13.33 -6.19 -0.05
N ALA A 16 14.53 -6.14 0.54
CA ALA A 16 15.51 -7.23 0.49
C ALA A 16 15.01 -8.50 1.21
N LEU A 17 14.33 -8.33 2.34
CA LEU A 17 13.69 -9.41 3.11
C LEU A 17 12.39 -9.94 2.47
N GLY A 18 11.94 -9.37 1.34
CA GLY A 18 10.74 -9.84 0.63
C GLY A 18 9.40 -9.43 1.23
N ILE A 19 9.37 -8.74 2.37
CA ILE A 19 8.13 -8.28 3.04
C ILE A 19 7.29 -7.40 2.11
N THR A 20 7.94 -6.52 1.34
CA THR A 20 7.25 -5.68 0.35
C THR A 20 6.60 -6.51 -0.77
N GLN A 21 7.28 -7.56 -1.23
CA GLN A 21 6.76 -8.42 -2.30
C GLN A 21 5.56 -9.23 -1.83
N ALA A 22 5.61 -9.77 -0.60
CA ALA A 22 4.48 -10.50 0.01
C ALA A 22 3.23 -9.62 0.12
N LYS A 23 3.37 -8.39 0.64
CA LYS A 23 2.25 -7.41 0.70
C LYS A 23 1.70 -7.09 -0.68
N GLN A 24 2.56 -6.95 -1.68
CA GLN A 24 2.15 -6.63 -3.04
C GLN A 24 1.40 -7.79 -3.73
N LYS A 25 1.86 -9.03 -3.54
CA LYS A 25 1.15 -10.23 -4.03
C LYS A 25 -0.24 -10.33 -3.40
N PHE A 26 -0.32 -10.23 -2.06
CA PHE A 26 -1.60 -10.24 -1.34
C PHE A 26 -2.56 -9.16 -1.84
N ALA A 27 -2.08 -7.93 -2.05
CA ALA A 27 -2.90 -6.84 -2.56
C ALA A 27 -3.42 -7.08 -3.99
N ARG A 28 -2.62 -7.75 -4.85
CA ARG A 28 -3.01 -8.09 -6.23
C ARG A 28 -4.00 -9.25 -6.28
N GLU A 29 -3.83 -10.26 -5.44
CA GLU A 29 -4.71 -11.43 -5.37
C GLU A 29 -6.06 -11.10 -4.73
N THR A 30 -6.05 -10.38 -3.60
CA THR A 30 -7.28 -10.05 -2.86
C THR A 30 -7.95 -8.75 -3.32
N GLY A 31 -7.23 -7.89 -4.05
CA GLY A 31 -7.70 -6.54 -4.39
C GLY A 31 -7.86 -5.62 -3.17
N ILE A 32 -7.36 -6.03 -2.00
CA ILE A 32 -7.44 -5.23 -0.77
C ILE A 32 -6.18 -4.38 -0.65
N PRO A 33 -6.30 -3.04 -0.55
CA PRO A 33 -5.15 -2.17 -0.38
C PRO A 33 -4.48 -2.44 0.97
N THR A 34 -3.19 -2.76 0.95
CA THR A 34 -2.38 -2.95 2.16
C THR A 34 -1.84 -1.64 2.75
N SER A 35 -2.26 -0.49 2.19
CA SER A 35 -1.92 0.86 2.65
C SER A 35 -3.07 1.45 3.47
N LYS A 36 -2.76 2.18 4.55
CA LYS A 36 -3.75 2.87 5.40
C LYS A 36 -4.69 3.77 4.58
N ALA A 37 -4.13 4.66 3.75
CA ALA A 37 -4.92 5.58 2.91
C ALA A 37 -5.82 4.85 1.90
N GLY A 38 -5.35 3.75 1.31
CA GLY A 38 -6.14 2.93 0.40
C GLY A 38 -7.31 2.24 1.11
N LEU A 39 -7.09 1.76 2.35
CA LEU A 39 -8.14 1.16 3.17
C LEU A 39 -9.18 2.21 3.58
N GLU A 40 -8.74 3.39 4.01
CA GLU A 40 -9.61 4.53 4.33
C GLU A 40 -10.47 4.96 3.13
N ARG A 41 -9.91 5.02 1.92
CA ARG A 41 -10.70 5.28 0.69
C ARG A 41 -11.72 4.18 0.41
N LYS A 42 -11.37 2.92 0.64
CA LYS A 42 -12.29 1.79 0.41
C LYS A 42 -13.45 1.83 1.40
N ILE A 43 -13.16 2.03 2.68
CA ILE A 43 -14.18 2.18 3.74
C ILE A 43 -15.01 3.44 3.51
N GLY A 44 -14.37 4.59 3.23
CA GLY A 44 -15.05 5.84 2.93
C GLY A 44 -16.03 5.72 1.77
N LYS A 45 -15.65 5.03 0.67
CA LYS A 45 -16.59 4.73 -0.44
C LYS A 45 -17.78 3.88 0.02
N ILE A 46 -17.57 2.86 0.86
CA ILE A 46 -18.64 2.01 1.37
C ILE A 46 -19.59 2.83 2.26
N VAL A 47 -19.04 3.63 3.17
CA VAL A 47 -19.80 4.50 4.08
C VAL A 47 -20.59 5.54 3.29
N LEU A 48 -19.97 6.22 2.35
CA LEU A 48 -20.65 7.20 1.50
C LEU A 48 -21.76 6.55 0.65
N LYS A 49 -21.51 5.36 0.09
CA LYS A 49 -22.54 4.62 -0.65
C LYS A 49 -23.69 4.19 0.26
N ALA A 50 -23.41 3.77 1.48
CA ALA A 50 -24.43 3.40 2.46
C ALA A 50 -25.25 4.60 2.94
N LEU A 51 -24.61 5.77 3.11
CA LEU A 51 -25.26 6.98 3.60
C LEU A 51 -25.99 7.76 2.50
N PHE A 52 -25.45 7.82 1.29
CA PHE A 52 -25.95 8.69 0.21
C PHE A 52 -26.51 7.93 -1.00
N GLY A 53 -26.44 6.60 -1.02
CA GLY A 53 -27.31 5.73 -1.82
C GLY A 53 -27.35 5.90 -3.34
N LYS A 54 -26.50 6.73 -3.94
CA LYS A 54 -26.23 6.78 -5.39
C LYS A 54 -24.85 6.20 -5.69
#